data_AF-A0A2S7DSX8-F1
#
_entry.id   AF-A0A2S7DSX8-F1
#
_cell.length_a   1.000
_cell.length_b   1.000
_cell.length_c   1.000
_cell.angle_alpha   90.00
_cell.angle_beta   90.00
_cell.angle_gamma   90.00
#
_symmetry.space_group_name_H-M   'P 1'
#
loop_
_entity.id
_entity.type
_entity.pdbx_description
1 polymer ?
#
loop_
_entity_poly.entity_id
_entity_poly.type
_entity_poly.pdbx_seq_one_letter_code
_entity_poly.pdbx_strand_id
1 'polypeptide(L)'
;MRRVDQPRLPGMPVGLPEQDASNATATARNVPPTHPAPERPTGMLGGLLRYVPGHRPGRPRVPPTVGASLLQRSTALRPYRDVLSQWQRHYKADRDRWHRAWREANRNNPATETSTALALKATADMLEDAALPGRVSLELHSVPLPQFPDQAYRLSHLQHMTINAAGLMELPATMQQFAGLETLTLAHNPLDSLPTSIASLSRLRELSIFSCPELKELPERLARTNASGEHEGLVNLQKLQLVGTGITSLPASITGLQSLKTLQIRNSPLSALAPAIHQMPRLEELDLEGCTALCNYPPIFGGSAPLKRLSLKDCSNLRTLPLDIHRLTQLEELDLRGCENLSRLPSSIARLPASCIILVPPHLQAQLDHHRLIARPAEPERTGQVAPDLSPPIAGNQASASSSTATTTELLHKVALERIEDTAQAMLSTVIDEERNPFLEDAPSYLPEKRHPGTPTTFGQIPVLKKMLEESRDGHFLARVSDMAGPSPRVEDPTEEGFSRHYTNVSNWKAQKSAHLGIVDHLGQFVYHEGSQLDAATLAKAVQMWKTRELIVNAHPEERARLPSFTLHIPERVSDDSDSEQQTTSEHSRQR
;
A
#
# COMPACT_ATOMS: atom_id res chain seq x y z
N MET A 1 21.72 56.80 20.04
CA MET A 1 21.47 55.81 21.12
C MET A 1 20.06 56.01 21.66
N ARG A 2 19.08 55.24 21.15
CA ARG A 2 17.72 55.14 21.70
C ARG A 2 17.49 53.67 22.00
N ARG A 3 17.16 53.36 23.26
CA ARG A 3 16.93 52.00 23.76
C ARG A 3 15.56 51.49 23.30
N VAL A 4 15.55 50.18 23.13
CA VAL A 4 14.55 49.30 22.52
C VAL A 4 13.47 48.94 23.54
N ASP A 5 12.20 49.01 23.12
CA ASP A 5 11.05 48.39 23.80
C ASP A 5 10.51 47.24 22.93
N GLN A 6 10.36 46.06 23.54
CA GLN A 6 9.69 44.87 22.99
C GLN A 6 8.18 44.92 23.26
N PRO A 7 7.31 44.43 22.35
CA PRO A 7 5.91 44.16 22.66
C PRO A 7 5.60 42.69 22.98
N ARG A 8 4.46 42.54 23.67
CA ARG A 8 3.92 41.45 24.49
C ARG A 8 3.23 40.32 23.70
N LEU A 9 3.18 39.13 24.31
CA LEU A 9 2.21 38.04 24.06
C LEU A 9 0.98 38.16 24.98
N PRO A 10 -0.25 37.82 24.53
CA PRO A 10 -1.36 37.35 25.36
C PRO A 10 -1.56 35.81 25.14
N GLY A 11 -1.97 34.95 26.08
CA GLY A 11 -2.81 35.09 27.27
C GLY A 11 -4.07 34.22 27.08
N MET A 12 -4.06 32.98 27.61
CA MET A 12 -5.22 32.07 27.65
C MET A 12 -6.22 32.47 28.75
N PRO A 13 -7.51 32.11 28.65
CA PRO A 13 -8.43 32.15 29.77
C PRO A 13 -8.75 30.75 30.36
N VAL A 14 -8.81 30.73 31.69
CA VAL A 14 -9.34 29.67 32.58
C VAL A 14 -10.77 30.05 32.98
N GLY A 15 -11.64 29.05 33.20
CA GLY A 15 -12.90 29.23 33.91
C GLY A 15 -13.63 27.90 34.15
N LEU A 16 -13.44 27.31 35.33
CA LEU A 16 -14.34 26.32 35.96
C LEU A 16 -15.39 27.06 36.81
N PRO A 17 -16.44 26.34 37.26
CA PRO A 17 -16.74 26.42 38.69
C PRO A 17 -16.94 25.04 39.35
N GLU A 18 -16.64 25.04 40.65
CA GLU A 18 -16.78 24.01 41.67
C GLU A 18 -18.24 23.73 42.06
N GLN A 19 -18.56 22.52 42.56
CA GLN A 19 -18.82 22.30 44.01
C GLN A 19 -19.26 20.86 44.35
N ASP A 20 -18.63 20.39 45.43
CA ASP A 20 -19.09 19.60 46.57
C ASP A 20 -19.45 18.10 46.49
N ALA A 21 -18.73 17.38 47.36
CA ALA A 21 -18.90 16.00 47.75
C ALA A 21 -19.72 15.89 49.06
N SER A 22 -20.45 14.78 49.24
CA SER A 22 -20.37 13.91 50.44
C SER A 22 -21.38 12.75 50.43
N ASN A 23 -20.83 11.53 50.57
CA ASN A 23 -21.29 10.33 51.29
C ASN A 23 -22.73 9.79 51.16
N ALA A 24 -22.83 8.53 50.71
CA ALA A 24 -23.24 7.40 51.57
C ALA A 24 -23.08 6.03 50.86
N THR A 25 -22.60 5.06 51.62
CA THR A 25 -22.42 3.62 51.35
C THR A 25 -23.72 2.85 51.07
N ALA A 26 -23.71 1.92 50.11
CA ALA A 26 -24.48 0.66 50.20
C ALA A 26 -24.00 -0.40 49.18
N THR A 27 -24.14 -1.65 49.60
CA THR A 27 -23.56 -2.91 49.12
C THR A 27 -24.20 -3.55 47.88
N ALA A 28 -23.36 -4.16 47.05
CA ALA A 28 -23.49 -5.42 46.29
C ALA A 28 -24.87 -5.92 45.78
N ARG A 29 -24.98 -6.15 44.45
CA ARG A 29 -25.05 -7.50 43.84
C ARG A 29 -25.09 -7.47 42.30
N ASN A 30 -24.21 -8.28 41.70
CA ASN A 30 -24.10 -8.61 40.28
C ASN A 30 -25.22 -9.54 39.80
N VAL A 31 -25.79 -9.27 38.61
CA VAL A 31 -26.29 -10.28 37.64
C VAL A 31 -26.18 -9.71 36.21
N PRO A 32 -25.55 -10.40 35.23
CA PRO A 32 -25.48 -9.97 33.83
C PRO A 32 -26.61 -10.56 32.95
N PRO A 33 -26.86 -9.99 31.74
CA PRO A 33 -27.95 -10.41 30.86
C PRO A 33 -27.56 -11.59 29.95
N THR A 34 -28.54 -12.43 29.65
CA THR A 34 -28.46 -13.65 28.84
C THR A 34 -28.78 -13.38 27.36
N HIS A 35 -27.90 -13.83 26.46
CA HIS A 35 -28.17 -14.09 25.04
C HIS A 35 -28.13 -15.61 24.80
N PRO A 36 -29.04 -16.21 24.01
CA PRO A 36 -28.93 -17.62 23.65
C PRO A 36 -28.21 -17.82 22.30
N ALA A 37 -27.29 -18.79 22.30
CA ALA A 37 -26.66 -19.39 21.13
C ALA A 37 -27.39 -20.70 20.74
N PRO A 38 -27.17 -21.25 19.53
CA PRO A 38 -27.98 -22.31 18.93
C PRO A 38 -27.42 -23.72 19.17
N GLU A 39 -28.30 -24.72 19.21
CA GLU A 39 -27.93 -26.14 19.24
C GLU A 39 -28.34 -26.85 17.93
N ARG A 40 -27.41 -27.63 17.38
CA ARG A 40 -27.67 -28.85 16.59
C ARG A 40 -27.29 -30.04 17.49
N PRO A 41 -27.87 -31.25 17.30
CA PRO A 41 -27.12 -32.25 16.52
C PRO A 41 -27.96 -33.30 15.74
N THR A 42 -27.37 -33.74 14.60
CA THR A 42 -27.28 -35.06 13.93
C THR A 42 -28.39 -36.14 13.91
N GLY A 43 -28.54 -36.78 12.72
CA GLY A 43 -28.85 -38.22 12.54
C GLY A 43 -29.96 -38.52 11.50
N MET A 44 -29.67 -38.63 10.20
CA MET A 44 -29.40 -39.87 9.40
C MET A 44 -30.61 -40.80 9.10
N LEU A 45 -30.77 -41.04 7.78
CA LEU A 45 -31.30 -42.22 7.06
C LEU A 45 -32.82 -42.43 6.87
N GLY A 46 -33.23 -42.30 5.61
CA GLY A 46 -33.70 -43.46 4.83
C GLY A 46 -35.20 -43.59 4.55
N GLY A 47 -35.53 -43.78 3.26
CA GLY A 47 -36.61 -44.69 2.88
C GLY A 47 -37.84 -44.06 2.20
N LEU A 48 -37.91 -44.26 0.88
CA LEU A 48 -39.10 -44.21 0.03
C LEU A 48 -40.34 -44.82 0.67
N LEU A 49 -41.53 -44.24 0.43
CA LEU A 49 -42.74 -45.01 0.12
C LEU A 49 -43.81 -44.14 -0.58
N ARG A 50 -44.60 -44.84 -1.40
CA ARG A 50 -45.46 -44.39 -2.50
C ARG A 50 -46.79 -43.75 -2.05
N TYR A 51 -47.32 -42.95 -2.99
CA TYR A 51 -48.72 -42.62 -3.29
C TYR A 51 -49.81 -43.61 -2.82
N VAL A 52 -50.96 -43.08 -2.38
CA VAL A 52 -52.34 -43.28 -2.94
C VAL A 52 -53.36 -42.50 -2.05
N PRO A 53 -54.48 -41.97 -2.61
CA PRO A 53 -55.25 -40.85 -2.04
C PRO A 53 -56.57 -41.27 -1.38
N GLY A 54 -57.16 -40.41 -0.54
CA GLY A 54 -58.57 -40.54 -0.16
C GLY A 54 -59.00 -39.75 1.08
N HIS A 55 -60.13 -39.05 0.92
CA HIS A 55 -61.06 -38.56 1.95
C HIS A 55 -60.83 -37.17 2.62
N ARG A 56 -61.66 -36.20 2.20
CA ARG A 56 -62.22 -35.14 3.07
C ARG A 56 -63.41 -35.72 3.86
N PRO A 57 -63.68 -35.28 5.10
CA PRO A 57 -64.49 -34.06 5.37
C PRO A 57 -63.94 -33.26 6.57
N GLY A 58 -64.04 -31.94 6.67
CA GLY A 58 -65.24 -31.15 6.90
C GLY A 58 -64.82 -29.79 7.49
N ARG A 59 -65.49 -28.71 7.10
CA ARG A 59 -65.24 -27.34 7.60
C ARG A 59 -65.98 -27.12 8.94
N PRO A 60 -65.50 -26.18 9.76
CA PRO A 60 -66.38 -25.22 10.43
C PRO A 60 -66.27 -23.82 9.81
N ARG A 61 -67.42 -23.18 9.66
CA ARG A 61 -67.63 -21.78 9.24
C ARG A 61 -67.19 -20.80 10.34
N VAL A 62 -66.63 -19.66 9.95
CA VAL A 62 -66.63 -18.39 10.71
C VAL A 62 -67.14 -17.27 9.79
N PRO A 63 -68.05 -16.37 10.24
CA PRO A 63 -68.79 -15.40 9.41
C PRO A 63 -68.02 -14.08 9.15
N PRO A 64 -68.55 -13.14 8.32
CA PRO A 64 -67.78 -12.35 7.36
C PRO A 64 -67.24 -11.04 7.93
N THR A 65 -66.18 -10.51 7.32
CA THR A 65 -65.78 -9.11 7.54
C THR A 65 -65.21 -8.52 6.25
N VAL A 66 -65.99 -7.58 5.70
CA VAL A 66 -65.64 -6.32 5.02
C VAL A 66 -64.39 -6.33 4.12
N GLY A 67 -64.64 -6.00 2.84
CA GLY A 67 -63.65 -5.95 1.77
C GLY A 67 -62.35 -5.23 2.12
N ALA A 68 -61.27 -5.99 2.10
CA ALA A 68 -59.95 -5.46 1.84
C ALA A 68 -59.77 -5.46 0.31
N SER A 69 -59.76 -4.27 -0.29
CA SER A 69 -59.29 -4.07 -1.65
C SER A 69 -57.94 -4.76 -1.82
N LEU A 70 -57.88 -5.73 -2.73
CA LEU A 70 -56.62 -6.22 -3.27
C LEU A 70 -55.94 -5.04 -3.97
N LEU A 71 -55.09 -4.31 -3.26
CA LEU A 71 -54.11 -3.42 -3.86
C LEU A 71 -53.14 -4.32 -4.65
N GLN A 72 -53.54 -4.68 -5.87
CA GLN A 72 -52.59 -5.02 -6.91
C GLN A 72 -51.71 -3.79 -7.08
N ARG A 73 -50.52 -3.81 -6.45
CA ARG A 73 -49.47 -2.83 -6.72
C ARG A 73 -49.17 -2.94 -8.22
N SER A 74 -49.70 -1.98 -8.98
CA SER A 74 -49.34 -1.78 -10.37
C SER A 74 -47.82 -1.58 -10.42
N THR A 75 -47.11 -2.56 -10.97
CA THR A 75 -45.70 -2.50 -11.34
C THR A 75 -45.51 -1.70 -12.65
N ALA A 76 -46.36 -0.69 -12.89
CA ALA A 76 -46.22 0.17 -14.05
C ALA A 76 -44.98 1.06 -13.86
N LEU A 77 -43.94 0.75 -14.62
CA LEU A 77 -42.75 1.60 -14.73
C LEU A 77 -43.16 2.98 -15.25
N ARG A 78 -42.84 4.03 -14.48
CA ARG A 78 -43.15 5.41 -14.84
C ARG A 78 -42.39 5.79 -16.13
N PRO A 79 -43.01 6.49 -17.10
CA PRO A 79 -42.32 6.98 -18.28
C PRO A 79 -41.08 7.81 -17.94
N TYR A 80 -39.99 7.64 -18.70
CA TYR A 80 -38.72 8.31 -18.38
C TYR A 80 -38.83 9.84 -18.45
N ARG A 81 -39.68 10.38 -19.35
CA ARG A 81 -39.98 11.82 -19.43
C ARG A 81 -40.55 12.39 -18.14
N ASP A 82 -41.39 11.61 -17.45
CA ASP A 82 -41.99 12.03 -16.18
C ASP A 82 -40.95 12.04 -15.05
N VAL A 83 -40.06 11.04 -15.06
CA VAL A 83 -38.92 10.96 -14.14
C VAL A 83 -38.00 12.18 -14.33
N LEU A 84 -37.62 12.48 -15.57
CA LEU A 84 -36.78 13.63 -15.91
C LEU A 84 -37.46 14.97 -15.56
N SER A 85 -38.77 15.07 -15.77
CA SER A 85 -39.55 16.26 -15.41
C SER A 85 -39.70 16.45 -13.90
N GLN A 86 -39.75 15.35 -13.14
CA GLN A 86 -39.69 15.39 -11.68
C GLN A 86 -38.29 15.78 -11.18
N TRP A 87 -37.25 15.17 -11.74
CA TRP A 87 -35.84 15.46 -11.43
C TRP A 87 -35.50 16.94 -11.67
N GLN A 88 -35.92 17.50 -12.81
CA GLN A 88 -35.76 18.93 -13.10
C GLN A 88 -36.44 19.82 -12.06
N ARG A 89 -37.68 19.50 -11.67
CA ARG A 89 -38.42 20.29 -10.67
C ARG A 89 -37.77 20.22 -9.29
N HIS A 90 -37.28 19.05 -8.90
CA HIS A 90 -36.58 18.83 -7.64
C HIS A 90 -35.31 19.70 -7.57
N TYR A 91 -34.37 19.54 -8.50
CA TYR A 91 -33.12 20.31 -8.48
C TYR A 91 -33.29 21.79 -8.85
N LYS A 92 -34.40 22.18 -9.51
CA LYS A 92 -34.73 23.60 -9.68
C LYS A 92 -35.11 24.26 -8.34
N ALA A 93 -35.86 23.55 -7.50
CA ALA A 93 -36.31 24.02 -6.19
C ALA A 93 -35.19 23.91 -5.16
N ASP A 94 -34.46 22.80 -5.19
CA ASP A 94 -33.36 22.49 -4.29
C ASP A 94 -32.00 22.76 -4.95
N ARG A 95 -31.47 23.96 -4.67
CA ARG A 95 -30.20 24.44 -5.21
C ARG A 95 -29.07 24.29 -4.22
N ASP A 96 -29.01 23.13 -3.62
CA ASP A 96 -27.95 22.64 -2.75
C ASP A 96 -26.53 22.89 -3.28
N ARG A 97 -25.53 22.39 -2.54
CA ARG A 97 -24.09 22.45 -2.82
C ARG A 97 -23.73 22.33 -4.32
N TRP A 98 -24.44 21.49 -5.08
CA TRP A 98 -24.24 21.29 -6.52
C TRP A 98 -24.27 22.59 -7.33
N HIS A 99 -25.18 23.54 -7.03
CA HIS A 99 -25.41 24.70 -7.91
C HIS A 99 -24.23 25.66 -7.84
N ARG A 100 -23.74 25.91 -6.62
CA ARG A 100 -22.53 26.71 -6.41
C ARG A 100 -21.32 26.04 -7.06
N ALA A 101 -21.15 24.74 -6.88
CA ALA A 101 -20.05 24.00 -7.48
C ALA A 101 -20.09 24.02 -9.02
N TRP A 102 -21.26 23.80 -9.62
CA TRP A 102 -21.48 23.90 -11.06
C TRP A 102 -21.16 25.31 -11.59
N ARG A 103 -21.62 26.36 -10.89
CA ARG A 103 -21.29 27.75 -11.26
C ARG A 103 -19.80 28.04 -11.18
N GLU A 104 -19.14 27.54 -10.13
CA GLU A 104 -17.72 27.75 -9.94
C GLU A 104 -16.89 27.06 -11.02
N ALA A 105 -17.18 25.79 -11.29
CA ALA A 105 -16.52 25.02 -12.35
C ALA A 105 -16.67 25.67 -13.73
N ASN A 106 -17.73 26.45 -13.94
CA ASN A 106 -18.04 27.13 -15.21
C ASN A 106 -17.82 28.65 -15.19
N ARG A 107 -17.18 29.21 -14.15
CA ARG A 107 -17.05 30.67 -13.98
C ARG A 107 -16.40 31.37 -15.17
N ASN A 108 -15.44 30.70 -15.82
CA ASN A 108 -14.68 31.23 -16.95
C ASN A 108 -15.25 30.78 -18.31
N ASN A 109 -16.41 30.13 -18.35
CA ASN A 109 -17.06 29.70 -19.58
C ASN A 109 -18.30 30.57 -19.89
N PRO A 110 -18.16 31.59 -20.76
CA PRO A 110 -19.27 32.50 -21.08
C PRO A 110 -20.38 31.84 -21.90
N ALA A 111 -20.12 30.67 -22.51
CA ALA A 111 -21.12 29.93 -23.27
C ALA A 111 -22.06 29.09 -22.38
N THR A 112 -21.75 28.95 -21.09
CA THR A 112 -22.57 28.16 -20.16
C THR A 112 -23.92 28.83 -19.91
N GLU A 113 -24.99 28.05 -20.00
CA GLU A 113 -26.35 28.51 -19.76
C GLU A 113 -26.51 29.14 -18.37
N THR A 114 -27.01 30.38 -18.35
CA THR A 114 -27.18 31.16 -17.12
C THR A 114 -28.51 30.86 -16.46
N SER A 115 -29.53 30.42 -17.19
CA SER A 115 -30.79 29.99 -16.62
C SER A 115 -30.68 28.57 -16.07
N THR A 116 -30.81 28.42 -14.75
CA THR A 116 -30.75 27.10 -14.10
C THR A 116 -31.82 26.14 -14.62
N ALA A 117 -33.01 26.65 -14.97
CA ALA A 117 -34.08 25.82 -15.51
C ALA A 117 -33.77 25.33 -16.94
N LEU A 118 -33.20 26.19 -17.79
CA LEU A 118 -32.81 25.79 -19.15
C LEU A 118 -31.63 24.82 -19.12
N ALA A 119 -30.67 25.05 -18.21
CA ALA A 119 -29.52 24.16 -18.05
C ALA A 119 -29.94 22.76 -17.59
N LEU A 120 -30.81 22.64 -16.57
CA LEU A 120 -31.37 21.35 -16.15
C LEU A 120 -32.22 20.70 -17.24
N LYS A 121 -32.96 21.49 -18.03
CA LYS A 121 -33.73 20.98 -19.17
C LYS A 121 -32.80 20.40 -20.24
N ALA A 122 -31.71 21.09 -20.56
CA ALA A 122 -30.70 20.60 -21.49
C ALA A 122 -30.09 19.27 -21.02
N THR A 123 -29.73 19.15 -19.73
CA THR A 123 -29.27 17.86 -19.17
C THR A 123 -30.32 16.77 -19.33
N ALA A 124 -31.59 17.08 -19.04
CA ALA A 124 -32.67 16.10 -19.17
C ALA A 124 -32.87 15.64 -20.63
N ASP A 125 -32.77 16.55 -21.59
CA ASP A 125 -32.88 16.22 -23.02
C ASP A 125 -31.70 15.33 -23.48
N MET A 126 -30.49 15.59 -22.98
CA MET A 126 -29.31 14.76 -23.25
C MET A 126 -29.42 13.36 -22.63
N LEU A 127 -29.97 13.24 -21.42
CA LEU A 127 -30.23 11.95 -20.78
C LEU A 127 -31.32 11.17 -21.51
N GLU A 128 -32.38 11.86 -21.98
CA GLU A 128 -33.43 11.25 -22.80
C GLU A 128 -32.87 10.70 -24.12
N ASP A 129 -32.03 11.47 -24.81
CA ASP A 129 -31.37 11.05 -26.05
C ASP A 129 -30.40 9.86 -25.82
N ALA A 130 -29.58 9.92 -24.77
CA ALA A 130 -28.64 8.85 -24.42
C ALA A 130 -29.31 7.54 -24.00
N ALA A 131 -30.61 7.57 -23.66
CA ALA A 131 -31.39 6.35 -23.38
C ALA A 131 -31.88 5.64 -24.67
N LEU A 132 -31.75 6.27 -25.85
CA LEU A 132 -32.19 5.69 -27.12
C LEU A 132 -31.25 4.58 -27.61
N PRO A 133 -31.78 3.52 -28.27
CA PRO A 133 -30.94 2.51 -28.89
C PRO A 133 -29.96 3.10 -29.91
N GLY A 134 -28.74 2.58 -29.94
CA GLY A 134 -27.70 3.00 -30.88
C GLY A 134 -26.81 4.14 -30.39
N ARG A 135 -27.12 4.75 -29.24
CA ARG A 135 -26.18 5.63 -28.55
C ARG A 135 -25.08 4.80 -27.89
N VAL A 136 -23.86 5.29 -27.93
CA VAL A 136 -22.68 4.62 -27.38
C VAL A 136 -22.03 5.45 -26.27
N SER A 137 -22.20 6.78 -26.32
CA SER A 137 -21.58 7.73 -25.41
C SER A 137 -22.59 8.70 -24.79
N LEU A 138 -22.36 9.10 -23.54
CA LEU A 138 -23.00 10.24 -22.89
C LEU A 138 -21.95 11.27 -22.50
N GLU A 139 -22.01 12.44 -23.13
CA GLU A 139 -21.01 13.50 -22.97
C GLU A 139 -21.65 14.75 -22.36
N LEU A 140 -21.55 14.91 -21.03
CA LEU A 140 -22.11 16.05 -20.31
C LEU A 140 -21.02 17.06 -19.99
N HIS A 141 -21.01 18.18 -20.72
CA HIS A 141 -20.03 19.26 -20.55
C HIS A 141 -20.75 20.55 -20.14
N SER A 142 -20.39 21.10 -18.97
CA SER A 142 -20.92 22.37 -18.46
C SER A 142 -22.44 22.41 -18.23
N VAL A 143 -23.13 21.26 -18.34
CA VAL A 143 -24.56 21.11 -18.05
C VAL A 143 -24.75 20.48 -16.66
N PRO A 144 -25.69 20.97 -15.84
CA PRO A 144 -25.79 20.54 -14.46
C PRO A 144 -26.39 19.13 -14.33
N LEU A 145 -25.67 18.24 -13.66
CA LEU A 145 -26.11 16.91 -13.26
C LEU A 145 -25.75 16.70 -11.78
N PRO A 146 -26.58 17.15 -10.83
CA PRO A 146 -26.28 17.03 -9.40
C PRO A 146 -26.21 15.56 -8.96
N GLN A 147 -27.16 14.77 -9.45
CA GLN A 147 -27.24 13.32 -9.35
C GLN A 147 -27.96 12.78 -10.58
N PHE A 148 -27.77 11.49 -10.87
CA PHE A 148 -28.55 10.82 -11.90
C PHE A 148 -30.04 10.70 -11.49
N PRO A 149 -30.98 10.84 -12.45
CA PRO A 149 -32.37 10.52 -12.19
C PRO A 149 -32.56 9.01 -11.95
N ASP A 150 -33.70 8.65 -11.33
CA ASP A 150 -34.14 7.26 -11.27
C ASP A 150 -34.16 6.61 -12.66
N GLN A 151 -34.10 5.28 -12.68
CA GLN A 151 -34.04 4.48 -13.91
C GLN A 151 -32.74 4.67 -14.73
N ALA A 152 -31.62 4.94 -14.07
CA ALA A 152 -30.31 5.03 -14.72
C ALA A 152 -29.90 3.74 -15.47
N TYR A 153 -30.49 2.58 -15.14
CA TYR A 153 -30.36 1.33 -15.91
C TYR A 153 -30.70 1.45 -17.40
N ARG A 154 -31.43 2.49 -17.82
CA ARG A 154 -31.67 2.80 -19.24
C ARG A 154 -30.39 3.11 -20.01
N LEU A 155 -29.35 3.56 -19.30
CA LEU A 155 -28.03 3.89 -19.82
C LEU A 155 -27.06 2.69 -19.77
N SER A 156 -27.54 1.49 -19.45
CA SER A 156 -26.72 0.28 -19.32
C SER A 156 -25.98 -0.15 -20.59
N HIS A 157 -26.44 0.31 -21.75
CA HIS A 157 -25.87 0.02 -23.06
C HIS A 157 -24.72 0.96 -23.44
N LEU A 158 -24.54 2.08 -22.73
CA LEU A 158 -23.47 3.04 -23.01
C LEU A 158 -22.10 2.42 -22.72
N GLN A 159 -21.14 2.75 -23.56
CA GLN A 159 -19.74 2.33 -23.45
C GLN A 159 -18.84 3.46 -22.97
N HIS A 160 -19.21 4.71 -23.24
CA HIS A 160 -18.41 5.88 -22.88
C HIS A 160 -19.25 6.88 -22.11
N MET A 161 -18.70 7.44 -21.04
CA MET A 161 -19.37 8.47 -20.26
C MET A 161 -18.38 9.52 -19.78
N THR A 162 -18.66 10.78 -20.10
CA THR A 162 -17.95 11.95 -19.59
C THR A 162 -18.91 12.86 -18.85
N ILE A 163 -18.54 13.25 -17.64
CA ILE A 163 -19.27 14.22 -16.82
C ILE A 163 -18.29 15.29 -16.38
N ASN A 164 -18.28 16.42 -17.09
CA ASN A 164 -17.35 17.52 -16.89
C ASN A 164 -18.08 18.79 -16.46
N ALA A 165 -17.64 19.37 -15.34
CA ALA A 165 -18.13 20.64 -14.81
C ALA A 165 -19.67 20.64 -14.66
N ALA A 166 -20.22 19.56 -14.10
CA ALA A 166 -21.66 19.32 -14.02
C ALA A 166 -22.23 19.52 -12.60
N GLY A 167 -21.38 19.79 -11.60
CA GLY A 167 -21.82 19.87 -10.20
C GLY A 167 -22.26 18.51 -9.64
N LEU A 168 -21.75 17.40 -10.19
CA LEU A 168 -22.07 16.05 -9.74
C LEU A 168 -21.63 15.83 -8.30
N MET A 169 -22.58 15.58 -7.41
CA MET A 169 -22.33 15.35 -5.99
C MET A 169 -22.06 13.88 -5.68
N GLU A 170 -22.79 12.97 -6.34
CA GLU A 170 -22.64 11.53 -6.15
C GLU A 170 -23.00 10.74 -7.42
N LEU A 171 -22.38 9.57 -7.57
CA LEU A 171 -22.78 8.56 -8.53
C LEU A 171 -23.84 7.63 -7.93
N PRO A 172 -24.65 6.93 -8.76
CA PRO A 172 -25.62 5.96 -8.27
C PRO A 172 -24.96 4.88 -7.40
N ALA A 173 -25.58 4.56 -6.26
CA ALA A 173 -25.11 3.50 -5.37
C ALA A 173 -24.99 2.13 -6.05
N THR A 174 -25.78 1.89 -7.11
CA THR A 174 -25.76 0.65 -7.93
C THR A 174 -25.19 0.95 -9.31
N MET A 175 -23.87 0.86 -9.47
CA MET A 175 -23.16 1.11 -10.73
C MET A 175 -23.38 0.03 -11.79
N GLN A 176 -23.93 -1.15 -11.44
CA GLN A 176 -24.33 -2.18 -12.41
C GLN A 176 -25.36 -1.66 -13.43
N GLN A 177 -26.03 -0.54 -13.13
CA GLN A 177 -26.87 0.19 -14.07
C GLN A 177 -26.10 0.70 -15.30
N PHE A 178 -24.78 0.77 -15.23
CA PHE A 178 -23.86 1.17 -16.30
C PHE A 178 -22.92 0.03 -16.71
N ALA A 179 -23.40 -1.22 -16.65
CA ALA A 179 -22.57 -2.42 -16.91
C ALA A 179 -21.88 -2.46 -18.29
N GLY A 180 -22.34 -1.65 -19.26
CA GLY A 180 -21.73 -1.52 -20.58
C GLY A 180 -20.47 -0.66 -20.63
N LEU A 181 -20.18 0.15 -19.60
CA LEU A 181 -19.11 1.15 -19.65
C LEU A 181 -17.72 0.53 -19.84
N GLU A 182 -17.01 1.04 -20.84
CA GLU A 182 -15.60 0.82 -21.12
C GLU A 182 -14.74 2.02 -20.69
N THR A 183 -15.29 3.25 -20.76
CA THR A 183 -14.59 4.45 -20.28
C THR A 183 -15.51 5.33 -19.44
N LEU A 184 -14.98 5.82 -18.31
CA LEU A 184 -15.65 6.77 -17.44
C LEU A 184 -14.71 7.93 -17.10
N THR A 185 -15.10 9.14 -17.48
CA THR A 185 -14.38 10.38 -17.16
C THR A 185 -15.24 11.30 -16.29
N LEU A 186 -14.72 11.67 -15.13
CA LEU A 186 -15.34 12.61 -14.20
C LEU A 186 -14.41 13.80 -14.02
N ALA A 187 -14.84 15.00 -14.38
CA ALA A 187 -13.99 16.18 -14.33
C ALA A 187 -14.68 17.39 -13.67
N HIS A 188 -13.96 18.13 -12.83
CA HIS A 188 -14.42 19.38 -12.24
C HIS A 188 -15.77 19.26 -11.50
N ASN A 189 -15.91 18.25 -10.64
CA ASN A 189 -17.14 17.99 -9.87
C ASN A 189 -16.87 17.99 -8.34
N PRO A 190 -17.87 18.34 -7.51
CA PRO A 190 -17.82 18.26 -6.05
C PRO A 190 -18.08 16.82 -5.54
N LEU A 191 -17.52 15.83 -6.22
CA LEU A 191 -17.68 14.42 -5.89
C LEU A 191 -16.77 14.10 -4.69
N ASP A 192 -17.35 13.64 -3.58
CA ASP A 192 -16.60 13.34 -2.36
C ASP A 192 -16.19 11.86 -2.23
N SER A 193 -16.91 10.98 -2.93
CA SER A 193 -16.74 9.53 -2.83
C SER A 193 -17.15 8.84 -4.14
N LEU A 194 -16.61 7.65 -4.36
CA LEU A 194 -17.10 6.73 -5.38
C LEU A 194 -17.91 5.61 -4.70
N PRO A 195 -19.03 5.16 -5.29
CA PRO A 195 -19.77 4.03 -4.75
C PRO A 195 -18.94 2.75 -4.82
N THR A 196 -19.01 1.90 -3.80
CA THR A 196 -18.29 0.62 -3.77
C THR A 196 -18.65 -0.29 -4.94
N SER A 197 -19.88 -0.15 -5.47
CA SER A 197 -20.34 -0.89 -6.64
C SER A 197 -19.63 -0.50 -7.94
N ILE A 198 -18.82 0.58 -7.99
CA ILE A 198 -18.00 0.90 -9.17
C ILE A 198 -17.11 -0.27 -9.57
N ALA A 199 -16.68 -1.08 -8.60
CA ALA A 199 -15.90 -2.28 -8.85
C ALA A 199 -16.65 -3.34 -9.67
N SER A 200 -17.98 -3.27 -9.77
CA SER A 200 -18.77 -4.20 -10.59
C SER A 200 -18.70 -3.93 -12.09
N LEU A 201 -18.09 -2.82 -12.52
CA LEU A 201 -17.92 -2.46 -13.92
C LEU A 201 -16.81 -3.27 -14.58
N SER A 202 -17.06 -4.56 -14.79
CA SER A 202 -16.08 -5.50 -15.31
C SER A 202 -15.62 -5.19 -16.74
N ARG A 203 -16.34 -4.37 -17.51
CA ARG A 203 -15.95 -3.91 -18.86
C ARG A 203 -15.08 -2.65 -18.86
N LEU A 204 -14.97 -1.96 -17.73
CA LEU A 204 -14.28 -0.68 -17.65
C LEU A 204 -12.79 -0.87 -17.92
N ARG A 205 -12.28 -0.15 -18.91
CA ARG A 205 -10.87 -0.12 -19.32
C ARG A 205 -10.18 1.15 -18.87
N GLU A 206 -10.89 2.28 -18.86
CA GLU A 206 -10.34 3.56 -18.42
C GLU A 206 -11.25 4.23 -17.40
N LEU A 207 -10.66 4.60 -16.26
CA LEU A 207 -11.30 5.45 -15.25
C LEU A 207 -10.43 6.69 -15.05
N SER A 208 -10.98 7.85 -15.37
CA SER A 208 -10.25 9.11 -15.26
C SER A 208 -11.03 10.12 -14.42
N ILE A 209 -10.40 10.63 -13.37
CA ILE A 209 -10.97 11.61 -12.46
C ILE A 209 -10.05 12.82 -12.40
N PHE A 210 -10.55 13.98 -12.84
CA PHE A 210 -9.78 15.21 -12.96
C PHE A 210 -10.40 16.33 -12.11
N SER A 211 -9.60 17.04 -11.34
CA SER A 211 -10.03 18.22 -10.57
C SER A 211 -11.29 17.95 -9.73
N CYS A 212 -11.32 16.82 -9.01
CA CYS A 212 -12.33 16.48 -8.01
C CYS A 212 -11.67 16.53 -6.63
N PRO A 213 -11.43 17.74 -6.06
CA PRO A 213 -10.59 17.91 -4.88
C PRO A 213 -11.21 17.34 -3.60
N GLU A 214 -12.52 17.08 -3.61
CA GLU A 214 -13.25 16.54 -2.47
C GLU A 214 -13.18 15.01 -2.37
N LEU A 215 -12.78 14.33 -3.45
CA LEU A 215 -12.58 12.88 -3.48
C LEU A 215 -11.30 12.51 -2.73
N LYS A 216 -11.46 12.06 -1.48
CA LYS A 216 -10.33 11.80 -0.57
C LYS A 216 -9.84 10.35 -0.56
N GLU A 217 -10.68 9.43 -1.02
CA GLU A 217 -10.39 7.99 -0.99
C GLU A 217 -11.04 7.28 -2.19
N LEU A 218 -10.44 6.16 -2.57
CA LEU A 218 -11.07 5.19 -3.46
C LEU A 218 -11.80 4.14 -2.61
N PRO A 219 -12.81 3.44 -3.17
CA PRO A 219 -13.44 2.32 -2.51
C PRO A 219 -12.41 1.24 -2.11
N GLU A 220 -12.53 0.69 -0.91
CA GLU A 220 -11.57 -0.30 -0.39
C GLU A 220 -11.40 -1.55 -1.26
N ARG A 221 -12.44 -1.92 -2.02
CA ARG A 221 -12.49 -3.14 -2.84
C ARG A 221 -12.63 -2.82 -4.32
N LEU A 222 -11.50 -2.56 -4.99
CA LEU A 222 -11.44 -2.35 -6.45
C LEU A 222 -11.36 -3.66 -7.23
N ALA A 223 -10.62 -4.63 -6.68
CA ALA A 223 -10.52 -5.99 -7.18
C ALA A 223 -10.30 -6.97 -6.03
N ARG A 224 -10.66 -8.24 -6.25
CA ARG A 224 -10.38 -9.35 -5.34
C ARG A 224 -10.07 -10.62 -6.13
N THR A 225 -9.28 -11.50 -5.54
CA THR A 225 -9.08 -12.86 -6.07
C THR A 225 -9.88 -13.80 -5.16
N ASN A 226 -10.76 -14.61 -5.74
CA ASN A 226 -11.54 -15.58 -4.98
C ASN A 226 -10.72 -16.85 -4.67
N ALA A 227 -11.26 -17.75 -3.85
CA ALA A 227 -10.55 -18.97 -3.42
C ALA A 227 -10.18 -19.91 -4.59
N SER A 228 -10.87 -19.81 -5.72
CA SER A 228 -10.55 -20.53 -6.96
C SER A 228 -9.47 -19.84 -7.82
N GLY A 229 -8.93 -18.70 -7.38
CA GLY A 229 -7.94 -17.94 -8.14
C GLY A 229 -8.53 -17.05 -9.23
N GLU A 230 -9.85 -16.95 -9.35
CA GLU A 230 -10.47 -16.04 -10.31
C GLU A 230 -10.48 -14.60 -9.77
N HIS A 231 -10.24 -13.65 -10.66
CA HIS A 231 -10.26 -12.24 -10.32
C HIS A 231 -11.68 -11.68 -10.53
N GLU A 232 -12.14 -10.89 -9.56
CA GLU A 232 -13.41 -10.18 -9.59
C GLU A 232 -13.17 -8.69 -9.34
N GLY A 233 -14.04 -7.84 -9.89
CA GLY A 233 -13.94 -6.39 -9.77
C GLY A 233 -13.59 -5.70 -11.09
N LEU A 234 -12.75 -4.67 -11.04
CA LEU A 234 -12.24 -3.91 -12.19
C LEU A 234 -11.16 -4.69 -12.96
N VAL A 235 -11.45 -5.93 -13.34
CA VAL A 235 -10.49 -6.89 -13.90
C VAL A 235 -9.95 -6.51 -15.28
N ASN A 236 -10.68 -5.69 -16.03
CA ASN A 236 -10.29 -5.19 -17.36
C ASN A 236 -9.75 -3.76 -17.34
N LEU A 237 -9.62 -3.13 -16.16
CA LEU A 237 -9.13 -1.76 -16.07
C LEU A 237 -7.65 -1.72 -16.49
N GLN A 238 -7.36 -0.93 -17.51
CA GLN A 238 -6.03 -0.76 -18.09
C GLN A 238 -5.41 0.58 -17.69
N LYS A 239 -6.23 1.59 -17.44
CA LYS A 239 -5.78 2.93 -17.12
C LYS A 239 -6.61 3.56 -16.01
N LEU A 240 -5.92 4.02 -14.97
CA LEU A 240 -6.50 4.76 -13.85
C LEU A 240 -5.79 6.11 -13.75
N GLN A 241 -6.54 7.20 -13.93
CA GLN A 241 -6.04 8.56 -13.80
C GLN A 241 -6.76 9.29 -12.68
N LEU A 242 -6.01 9.83 -11.74
CA LEU A 242 -6.48 10.59 -10.59
C LEU A 242 -5.67 11.89 -10.53
N VAL A 243 -6.19 12.96 -11.10
CA VAL A 243 -5.46 14.21 -11.25
C VAL A 243 -6.17 15.33 -10.51
N GLY A 244 -5.48 16.03 -9.61
CA GLY A 244 -6.10 17.11 -8.83
C GLY A 244 -7.22 16.61 -7.92
N THR A 245 -7.01 15.47 -7.28
CA THR A 245 -7.94 14.87 -6.31
C THR A 245 -7.48 15.09 -4.88
N GLY A 246 -8.35 14.82 -3.90
CA GLY A 246 -8.00 14.81 -2.49
C GLY A 246 -7.36 13.50 -1.99
N ILE A 247 -6.99 12.58 -2.89
CA ILE A 247 -6.55 11.23 -2.54
C ILE A 247 -5.23 11.26 -1.77
N THR A 248 -5.25 10.66 -0.57
CA THR A 248 -4.08 10.64 0.34
C THR A 248 -3.37 9.28 0.42
N SER A 249 -4.07 8.21 0.06
CA SER A 249 -3.57 6.82 0.04
C SER A 249 -4.37 5.99 -0.98
N LEU A 250 -3.83 4.82 -1.36
CA LEU A 250 -4.51 3.86 -2.23
C LEU A 250 -4.95 2.64 -1.42
N PRO A 251 -6.12 2.05 -1.72
CA PRO A 251 -6.57 0.83 -1.07
C PRO A 251 -5.66 -0.34 -1.44
N ALA A 252 -5.46 -1.29 -0.52
CA ALA A 252 -4.63 -2.47 -0.77
C ALA A 252 -5.11 -3.29 -1.98
N SER A 253 -6.41 -3.28 -2.27
CA SER A 253 -7.00 -3.97 -3.43
C SER A 253 -6.56 -3.44 -4.79
N ILE A 254 -5.88 -2.29 -4.87
CA ILE A 254 -5.37 -1.75 -6.14
C ILE A 254 -4.38 -2.71 -6.82
N THR A 255 -3.64 -3.49 -6.03
CA THR A 255 -2.68 -4.49 -6.55
C THR A 255 -3.39 -5.69 -7.19
N GLY A 256 -4.68 -5.87 -6.91
CA GLY A 256 -5.52 -6.88 -7.54
C GLY A 256 -5.93 -6.55 -8.98
N LEU A 257 -5.64 -5.34 -9.48
CA LEU A 257 -5.99 -4.92 -10.84
C LEU A 257 -5.04 -5.54 -11.88
N GLN A 258 -5.30 -6.78 -12.25
CA GLN A 258 -4.43 -7.60 -13.11
C GLN A 258 -4.18 -7.04 -14.52
N SER A 259 -5.06 -6.17 -15.01
CA SER A 259 -4.96 -5.58 -16.36
C SER A 259 -4.38 -4.18 -16.37
N LEU A 260 -4.10 -3.56 -15.22
CA LEU A 260 -3.71 -2.16 -15.14
C LEU A 260 -2.31 -1.96 -15.69
N LYS A 261 -2.22 -1.12 -16.72
CA LYS A 261 -0.97 -0.74 -17.39
C LYS A 261 -0.47 0.64 -17.00
N THR A 262 -1.41 1.55 -16.75
CA THR A 262 -1.10 2.96 -16.47
C THR A 262 -1.81 3.39 -15.21
N LEU A 263 -1.03 3.77 -14.19
CA LEU A 263 -1.52 4.40 -12.98
C LEU A 263 -0.96 5.82 -12.89
N GLN A 264 -1.83 6.82 -13.00
CA GLN A 264 -1.46 8.21 -12.84
C GLN A 264 -2.20 8.81 -11.64
N ILE A 265 -1.44 9.32 -10.68
CA ILE A 265 -1.94 10.08 -9.53
C ILE A 265 -1.17 11.37 -9.52
N ARG A 266 -1.75 12.45 -10.07
CA ARG A 266 -1.04 13.71 -10.24
C ARG A 266 -1.67 14.84 -9.44
N ASN A 267 -0.85 15.74 -8.92
CA ASN A 267 -1.32 16.92 -8.18
C ASN A 267 -2.31 16.57 -7.06
N SER A 268 -2.06 15.44 -6.37
CA SER A 268 -2.89 14.93 -5.28
C SER A 268 -2.05 14.75 -4.02
N PRO A 269 -2.63 14.88 -2.80
CA PRO A 269 -1.90 14.82 -1.54
C PRO A 269 -1.54 13.38 -1.12
N LEU A 270 -1.11 12.54 -2.07
CA LEU A 270 -0.69 11.16 -1.83
C LEU A 270 0.52 11.16 -0.89
N SER A 271 0.32 10.66 0.32
CA SER A 271 1.31 10.71 1.40
C SER A 271 2.22 9.48 1.46
N ALA A 272 1.70 8.34 1.00
CA ALA A 272 2.40 7.06 1.00
C ALA A 272 1.93 6.17 -0.15
N LEU A 273 2.82 5.29 -0.58
CA LEU A 273 2.55 4.24 -1.55
C LEU A 273 3.06 2.91 -0.98
N ALA A 274 2.28 1.85 -1.08
CA ALA A 274 2.67 0.54 -0.57
C ALA A 274 3.65 -0.16 -1.53
N PRO A 275 4.66 -0.90 -1.02
CA PRO A 275 5.59 -1.68 -1.86
C PRO A 275 4.92 -2.70 -2.80
N ALA A 276 3.72 -3.16 -2.43
CA ALA A 276 2.96 -4.10 -3.24
C ALA A 276 2.54 -3.53 -4.61
N ILE A 277 2.67 -2.21 -4.84
CA ILE A 277 2.49 -1.61 -6.18
C ILE A 277 3.42 -2.24 -7.23
N HIS A 278 4.61 -2.67 -6.83
CA HIS A 278 5.60 -3.31 -7.71
C HIS A 278 5.29 -4.78 -8.00
N GLN A 279 4.22 -5.35 -7.42
CA GLN A 279 3.75 -6.70 -7.70
C GLN A 279 2.69 -6.74 -8.81
N MET A 280 2.29 -5.58 -9.35
CA MET A 280 1.26 -5.51 -10.39
C MET A 280 1.79 -6.05 -11.72
N PRO A 281 1.21 -7.12 -12.28
CA PRO A 281 1.85 -7.92 -13.34
C PRO A 281 1.92 -7.25 -14.70
N ARG A 282 1.14 -6.16 -14.91
CA ARG A 282 1.06 -5.44 -16.19
C ARG A 282 1.33 -3.95 -16.07
N LEU A 283 1.74 -3.47 -14.89
CA LEU A 283 1.96 -2.04 -14.68
C LEU A 283 3.22 -1.58 -15.43
N GLU A 284 3.02 -0.80 -16.48
CA GLU A 284 4.07 -0.28 -17.36
C GLU A 284 4.39 1.20 -17.07
N GLU A 285 3.41 1.98 -16.62
CA GLU A 285 3.57 3.40 -16.30
C GLU A 285 3.01 3.72 -14.91
N LEU A 286 3.86 4.31 -14.07
CA LEU A 286 3.50 4.88 -12.78
C LEU A 286 3.90 6.36 -12.76
N ASP A 287 2.90 7.22 -12.69
CA ASP A 287 3.10 8.66 -12.69
C ASP A 287 2.51 9.30 -11.45
N LEU A 288 3.38 9.86 -10.63
CA LEU A 288 3.05 10.52 -9.37
C LEU A 288 3.34 12.03 -9.43
N GLU A 289 3.36 12.62 -10.63
CA GLU A 289 3.73 14.03 -10.82
C GLU A 289 2.96 14.98 -9.90
N GLY A 290 3.67 15.84 -9.17
CA GLY A 290 3.06 16.83 -8.28
C GLY A 290 2.42 16.23 -7.01
N CYS A 291 2.73 14.99 -6.65
CA CYS A 291 2.39 14.42 -5.34
C CYS A 291 3.29 15.00 -4.23
N THR A 292 3.08 16.27 -3.92
CA THR A 292 3.90 17.03 -2.97
C THR A 292 3.85 16.52 -1.54
N ALA A 293 2.87 15.69 -1.16
CA ALA A 293 2.84 15.06 0.17
C ALA A 293 3.71 13.79 0.28
N LEU A 294 4.17 13.23 -0.85
CA LEU A 294 4.93 11.99 -0.90
C LEU A 294 6.35 12.24 -0.41
N CYS A 295 6.70 11.70 0.75
CA CYS A 295 8.01 11.90 1.34
C CYS A 295 9.03 10.81 0.97
N ASN A 296 8.59 9.59 0.69
CA ASN A 296 9.47 8.47 0.33
C ASN A 296 8.81 7.62 -0.75
N TYR A 297 9.60 7.17 -1.72
CA TYR A 297 9.17 6.15 -2.67
C TYR A 297 9.39 4.74 -2.06
N PRO A 298 8.42 3.81 -2.15
CA PRO A 298 8.52 2.52 -1.47
C PRO A 298 9.63 1.62 -2.06
N PRO A 299 10.24 0.74 -1.25
CA PRO A 299 11.14 -0.30 -1.73
C PRO A 299 10.50 -1.21 -2.77
N ILE A 300 11.32 -1.77 -3.67
CA ILE A 300 10.86 -2.65 -4.75
C ILE A 300 10.68 -4.09 -4.26
N PHE A 301 11.55 -4.56 -3.36
CA PHE A 301 11.61 -5.94 -2.87
C PHE A 301 11.58 -6.95 -4.04
N GLY A 302 10.86 -8.07 -3.91
CA GLY A 302 10.64 -9.05 -4.98
C GLY A 302 9.64 -8.63 -6.06
N GLY A 303 9.30 -7.34 -6.16
CA GLY A 303 8.37 -6.83 -7.17
C GLY A 303 8.86 -7.10 -8.59
N SER A 304 7.95 -7.55 -9.46
CA SER A 304 8.20 -7.96 -10.84
C SER A 304 7.38 -7.16 -11.86
N ALA A 305 6.78 -6.04 -11.45
CA ALA A 305 6.04 -5.16 -12.35
C ALA A 305 6.92 -4.76 -13.56
N PRO A 306 6.42 -4.87 -14.80
CA PRO A 306 7.15 -4.54 -16.03
C PRO A 306 7.19 -3.02 -16.25
N LEU A 307 7.63 -2.27 -15.23
CA LEU A 307 7.56 -0.81 -15.21
C LEU A 307 8.59 -0.20 -16.17
N LYS A 308 8.09 0.54 -17.16
CA LYS A 308 8.89 1.25 -18.17
C LYS A 308 9.05 2.73 -17.83
N ARG A 309 8.01 3.35 -17.27
CA ARG A 309 8.03 4.79 -16.96
C ARG A 309 7.68 5.03 -15.50
N LEU A 310 8.58 5.68 -14.78
CA LEU A 310 8.38 6.16 -13.41
C LEU A 310 8.56 7.68 -13.37
N SER A 311 7.47 8.41 -13.22
CA SER A 311 7.49 9.85 -13.02
C SER A 311 7.21 10.18 -11.55
N LEU A 312 8.16 10.87 -10.93
CA LEU A 312 8.06 11.50 -9.61
C LEU A 312 8.25 13.02 -9.75
N LYS A 313 8.03 13.55 -10.95
CA LYS A 313 8.26 14.96 -11.27
C LYS A 313 7.47 15.87 -10.32
N ASP A 314 8.06 16.96 -9.86
CA ASP A 314 7.46 17.93 -8.95
C ASP A 314 6.95 17.33 -7.61
N CYS A 315 7.44 16.14 -7.20
CA CYS A 315 7.28 15.61 -5.85
C CYS A 315 8.22 16.35 -4.89
N SER A 316 7.92 17.62 -4.61
CA SER A 316 8.83 18.54 -3.93
C SER A 316 9.30 18.09 -2.54
N ASN A 317 8.48 17.34 -1.78
CA ASN A 317 8.86 16.81 -0.47
C ASN A 317 9.47 15.40 -0.49
N LEU A 318 9.70 14.82 -1.68
CA LEU A 318 10.34 13.51 -1.79
C LEU A 318 11.77 13.58 -1.25
N ARG A 319 12.06 12.83 -0.18
CA ARG A 319 13.35 12.85 0.51
C ARG A 319 14.27 11.71 0.11
N THR A 320 13.70 10.53 -0.19
CA THR A 320 14.47 9.33 -0.47
C THR A 320 13.87 8.50 -1.60
N LEU A 321 14.76 7.87 -2.36
CA LEU A 321 14.48 6.73 -3.23
C LEU A 321 15.01 5.45 -2.55
N PRO A 322 14.41 4.29 -2.84
CA PRO A 322 14.84 3.05 -2.20
C PRO A 322 16.18 2.56 -2.75
N LEU A 323 16.96 1.89 -1.90
CA LEU A 323 18.28 1.36 -2.27
C LEU A 323 18.20 0.25 -3.33
N ASP A 324 17.04 -0.38 -3.51
CA ASP A 324 16.79 -1.44 -4.47
C ASP A 324 16.11 -0.96 -5.76
N ILE A 325 16.15 0.35 -6.07
CA ILE A 325 15.56 0.92 -7.30
C ILE A 325 16.04 0.24 -8.59
N HIS A 326 17.26 -0.30 -8.59
CA HIS A 326 17.84 -1.07 -9.70
C HIS A 326 17.07 -2.34 -10.07
N ARG A 327 16.15 -2.81 -9.21
CA ARG A 327 15.28 -3.95 -9.50
C ARG A 327 14.22 -3.63 -10.56
N LEU A 328 14.00 -2.36 -10.89
CA LEU A 328 13.19 -1.94 -12.05
C LEU A 328 13.97 -2.17 -13.35
N THR A 329 14.14 -3.43 -13.73
CA THR A 329 15.02 -3.87 -14.83
C THR A 329 14.50 -3.52 -16.22
N GLN A 330 13.23 -3.15 -16.35
CA GLN A 330 12.60 -2.74 -17.61
C GLN A 330 12.42 -1.22 -17.73
N LEU A 331 12.99 -0.44 -16.79
CA LEU A 331 12.76 0.99 -16.75
C LEU A 331 13.44 1.70 -17.94
N GLU A 332 12.64 2.45 -18.69
CA GLU A 332 13.04 3.25 -19.85
C GLU A 332 13.15 4.73 -19.47
N GLU A 333 12.34 5.20 -18.51
CA GLU A 333 12.32 6.60 -18.08
C GLU A 333 12.11 6.72 -16.57
N LEU A 334 12.98 7.49 -15.92
CA LEU A 334 12.87 7.91 -14.52
C LEU A 334 12.92 9.45 -14.46
N ASP A 335 11.81 10.09 -14.12
CA ASP A 335 11.74 11.55 -13.98
C ASP A 335 11.66 11.98 -12.51
N LEU A 336 12.68 12.69 -12.06
CA LEU A 336 12.84 13.25 -10.70
C LEU A 336 12.90 14.78 -10.72
N ARG A 337 12.65 15.45 -11.86
CA ARG A 337 12.70 16.92 -11.95
C ARG A 337 11.74 17.54 -10.93
N GLY A 338 12.12 18.65 -10.30
CA GLY A 338 11.28 19.28 -9.27
C GLY A 338 11.23 18.56 -7.91
N CYS A 339 11.96 17.44 -7.73
CA CYS A 339 12.19 16.83 -6.41
C CYS A 339 13.25 17.62 -5.62
N GLU A 340 12.92 18.83 -5.20
CA GLU A 340 13.87 19.76 -4.57
C GLU A 340 14.44 19.23 -3.24
N ASN A 341 13.64 18.50 -2.45
CA ASN A 341 14.08 17.93 -1.16
C ASN A 341 14.74 16.54 -1.28
N LEU A 342 14.92 16.02 -2.49
CA LEU A 342 15.63 14.75 -2.69
C LEU A 342 17.12 15.03 -2.51
N SER A 343 17.65 14.70 -1.33
CA SER A 343 19.02 15.08 -0.96
C SER A 343 20.09 14.26 -1.66
N ARG A 344 19.81 12.98 -1.97
CA ARG A 344 20.76 12.04 -2.57
C ARG A 344 20.06 11.00 -3.42
N LEU A 345 20.74 10.58 -4.49
CA LEU A 345 20.42 9.39 -5.26
C LEU A 345 21.08 8.14 -4.63
N PRO A 346 20.42 6.97 -4.62
CA PRO A 346 21.05 5.73 -4.20
C PRO A 346 22.13 5.32 -5.21
N SER A 347 23.25 4.77 -4.75
CA SER A 347 24.34 4.34 -5.65
C SER A 347 23.91 3.27 -6.65
N SER A 348 22.90 2.47 -6.30
CA SER A 348 22.29 1.47 -7.17
C SER A 348 21.57 2.06 -8.37
N ILE A 349 21.29 3.37 -8.41
CA ILE A 349 20.68 4.03 -9.57
C ILE A 349 21.51 3.85 -10.86
N ALA A 350 22.83 3.66 -10.73
CA ALA A 350 23.71 3.39 -11.86
C ALA A 350 23.56 1.97 -12.43
N ARG A 351 22.88 1.06 -11.72
CA ARG A 351 22.55 -0.30 -12.17
C ARG A 351 21.22 -0.39 -12.90
N LEU A 352 20.49 0.72 -13.03
CA LEU A 352 19.34 0.80 -13.95
C LEU A 352 19.79 0.55 -15.40
N PRO A 353 18.88 0.15 -16.30
CA PRO A 353 19.22 -0.10 -17.70
C PRO A 353 19.99 1.08 -18.33
N ALA A 354 21.01 0.78 -19.12
CA ALA A 354 21.84 1.82 -19.75
C ALA A 354 21.04 2.74 -20.70
N SER A 355 19.97 2.22 -21.30
CA SER A 355 19.01 2.96 -22.13
C SER A 355 18.02 3.81 -21.33
N CYS A 356 17.98 3.67 -20.00
CA CYS A 356 17.07 4.40 -19.14
C CYS A 356 17.44 5.90 -19.12
N ILE A 357 16.48 6.74 -19.51
CA ILE A 357 16.57 8.19 -19.42
C ILE A 357 16.28 8.57 -17.98
N ILE A 358 17.26 9.13 -17.28
CA ILE A 358 17.13 9.58 -15.90
C ILE A 358 17.21 11.10 -15.89
N LEU A 359 16.11 11.76 -15.52
CA LEU A 359 16.01 13.21 -15.40
C LEU A 359 16.04 13.57 -13.91
N VAL A 360 16.99 14.41 -13.51
CA VAL A 360 17.21 14.78 -12.09
C VAL A 360 17.12 16.30 -11.89
N PRO A 361 16.84 16.77 -10.66
CA PRO A 361 16.96 18.19 -10.35
C PRO A 361 18.44 18.62 -10.43
N PRO A 362 18.73 19.92 -10.68
CA PRO A 362 20.08 20.39 -10.95
C PRO A 362 21.12 20.02 -9.89
N HIS A 363 20.75 20.00 -8.61
CA HIS A 363 21.67 19.69 -7.51
C HIS A 363 22.09 18.21 -7.43
N LEU A 364 21.36 17.31 -8.09
CA LEU A 364 21.68 15.87 -8.13
C LEU A 364 22.38 15.44 -9.43
N GLN A 365 22.52 16.34 -10.41
CA GLN A 365 23.12 16.02 -11.71
C GLN A 365 24.56 15.51 -11.55
N ALA A 366 25.39 16.22 -10.77
CA ALA A 366 26.77 15.80 -10.52
C ALA A 366 26.85 14.44 -9.81
N GLN A 367 25.90 14.13 -8.93
CA GLN A 367 25.86 12.84 -8.24
C GLN A 367 25.48 11.71 -9.20
N LEU A 368 24.51 11.93 -10.08
CA LEU A 368 24.13 10.98 -11.12
C LEU A 368 25.31 10.67 -12.05
N ASP A 369 26.01 11.70 -12.51
CA ASP A 369 27.17 11.57 -13.39
C ASP A 369 28.28 10.75 -12.73
N HIS A 370 28.57 11.02 -11.44
CA HIS A 370 29.54 10.26 -10.66
C HIS A 370 29.18 8.78 -10.52
N HIS A 371 27.92 8.46 -10.21
CA HIS A 371 27.47 7.06 -10.10
C HIS A 371 27.54 6.32 -11.44
N ARG A 372 27.22 6.98 -12.56
CA ARG A 372 27.32 6.39 -13.91
C ARG A 372 28.77 6.21 -14.37
N LEU A 373 29.68 7.09 -13.97
CA LEU A 373 31.13 6.93 -14.21
C LEU A 373 31.69 5.72 -13.47
N ILE A 374 31.33 5.51 -12.20
CA ILE A 374 31.78 4.34 -11.42
C ILE A 374 31.29 3.03 -12.05
N ALA A 375 30.07 3.00 -12.58
CA ALA A 375 29.51 1.82 -13.23
C ALA A 375 30.12 1.51 -14.60
N ARG A 376 30.90 2.43 -15.19
CA ARG A 376 31.69 2.22 -16.42
C ARG A 376 33.20 2.21 -16.08
N PRO A 377 33.81 1.07 -15.68
CA PRO A 377 35.26 0.95 -15.77
C PRO A 377 35.67 1.06 -17.25
N ALA A 378 36.75 1.78 -17.51
CA ALA A 378 37.29 2.06 -18.84
C ALA A 378 37.28 0.81 -19.76
N GLU A 379 36.59 0.92 -20.90
CA GLU A 379 36.95 0.10 -22.05
C GLU A 379 38.40 0.43 -22.42
N PRO A 380 39.28 -0.56 -22.64
CA PRO A 380 40.62 -0.27 -23.10
C PRO A 380 40.53 0.40 -24.47
N GLU A 381 40.96 1.66 -24.54
CA GLU A 381 41.12 2.38 -25.79
C GLU A 381 41.94 1.52 -26.76
N ARG A 382 41.31 1.05 -27.84
CA ARG A 382 42.03 0.62 -29.03
C ARG A 382 42.56 1.87 -29.73
N THR A 383 43.71 2.36 -29.29
CA THR A 383 44.54 3.30 -30.08
C THR A 383 45.74 2.53 -30.62
N GLY A 384 45.58 2.04 -31.85
CA GLY A 384 46.68 1.51 -32.65
C GLY A 384 47.47 2.65 -33.29
N GLN A 385 48.73 2.77 -32.85
CA GLN A 385 49.92 3.21 -33.60
C GLN A 385 49.94 4.62 -34.23
N VAL A 386 50.93 5.44 -33.85
CA VAL A 386 52.21 5.64 -34.59
C VAL A 386 53.18 6.46 -33.70
N ALA A 387 54.39 5.96 -33.49
CA ALA A 387 55.55 6.68 -32.92
C ALA A 387 56.34 7.38 -34.07
N PRO A 388 57.18 8.41 -33.83
CA PRO A 388 58.55 8.19 -33.31
C PRO A 388 58.97 9.23 -32.23
N ASP A 389 59.60 8.81 -31.14
CA ASP A 389 61.06 8.74 -30.91
C ASP A 389 61.75 10.10 -30.66
N LEU A 390 62.23 10.30 -29.42
CA LEU A 390 63.59 10.71 -29.05
C LEU A 390 63.64 11.12 -27.56
N SER A 391 64.42 10.38 -26.77
CA SER A 391 64.87 10.72 -25.40
C SER A 391 66.11 11.67 -25.48
N PRO A 392 66.72 12.24 -24.39
CA PRO A 392 67.24 11.49 -23.23
C PRO A 392 67.25 12.33 -21.89
N PRO A 393 68.06 12.05 -20.84
CA PRO A 393 67.51 11.71 -19.51
C PRO A 393 67.99 12.62 -18.37
N ILE A 394 67.23 12.76 -17.27
CA ILE A 394 67.80 13.19 -15.97
C ILE A 394 67.14 12.42 -14.83
N ALA A 395 67.99 11.79 -14.01
CA ALA A 395 67.67 11.02 -12.82
C ALA A 395 67.31 11.91 -11.61
N GLY A 396 66.48 11.40 -10.70
CA GLY A 396 66.28 12.04 -9.40
C GLY A 396 65.09 11.56 -8.57
N ASN A 397 65.20 10.36 -8.00
CA ASN A 397 64.86 9.98 -6.62
C ASN A 397 63.54 10.37 -5.91
N GLN A 398 63.03 9.33 -5.19
CA GLN A 398 62.24 9.32 -3.96
C GLN A 398 60.71 9.17 -4.02
N ALA A 399 60.32 7.89 -3.95
CA ALA A 399 59.45 7.27 -2.96
C ALA A 399 58.48 8.17 -2.15
N SER A 400 57.18 7.91 -2.32
CA SER A 400 56.19 7.94 -1.25
C SER A 400 55.06 7.00 -1.63
N ALA A 401 55.21 5.74 -1.23
CA ALA A 401 54.14 4.76 -1.19
C ALA A 401 53.40 4.93 0.14
N SER A 402 52.12 5.27 0.10
CA SER A 402 51.21 5.10 1.23
C SER A 402 50.22 3.99 0.88
N SER A 403 50.62 2.77 1.20
CA SER A 403 49.80 1.56 1.16
C SER A 403 48.91 1.50 2.42
N SER A 404 47.61 1.38 2.25
CA SER A 404 46.65 1.05 3.30
C SER A 404 46.67 -0.45 3.59
N THR A 405 47.40 -0.88 4.63
CA THR A 405 47.29 -2.24 5.18
C THR A 405 46.20 -2.24 6.26
N ALA A 406 44.99 -2.72 5.92
CA ALA A 406 43.99 -3.08 6.92
C ALA A 406 44.53 -4.21 7.81
N THR A 407 44.34 -4.13 9.12
CA THR A 407 44.83 -5.15 10.04
C THR A 407 44.02 -6.45 9.87
N THR A 408 44.66 -7.63 9.96
CA THR A 408 44.00 -8.95 9.81
C THR A 408 42.76 -9.09 10.71
N THR A 409 42.78 -8.45 11.89
CA THR A 409 41.66 -8.41 12.85
C THR A 409 40.46 -7.60 12.34
N GLU A 410 40.68 -6.47 11.68
CA GLU A 410 39.60 -5.67 11.05
C GLU A 410 38.97 -6.43 9.88
N LEU A 411 39.78 -7.15 9.10
CA LEU A 411 39.30 -7.98 8.01
C LEU A 411 38.42 -9.13 8.53
N LEU A 412 38.85 -9.82 9.59
CA LEU A 412 38.08 -10.90 10.23
C LEU A 412 36.78 -10.38 10.86
N HIS A 413 36.80 -9.20 11.48
CA HIS A 413 35.60 -8.58 12.05
C HIS A 413 34.59 -8.21 10.95
N LYS A 414 35.06 -7.67 9.83
CA LYS A 414 34.23 -7.34 8.67
C LYS A 414 33.58 -8.59 8.08
N VAL A 415 34.35 -9.67 7.90
CA VAL A 415 33.83 -10.96 7.40
C VAL A 415 32.79 -11.54 8.36
N ALA A 416 32.98 -11.41 9.68
CA ALA A 416 32.01 -11.88 10.66
C ALA A 416 30.69 -11.08 10.62
N LEU A 417 30.77 -9.75 10.45
CA LEU A 417 29.59 -8.89 10.27
C LEU A 417 28.82 -9.23 8.99
N GLU A 418 29.53 -9.39 7.87
CA GLU A 418 28.95 -9.81 6.58
C GLU A 418 28.22 -11.15 6.73
N ARG A 419 28.84 -12.13 7.39
CA ARG A 419 28.20 -13.44 7.62
C ARG A 419 26.93 -13.35 8.47
N ILE A 420 26.92 -12.50 9.51
CA ILE A 420 25.72 -12.29 10.34
C ILE A 420 24.60 -11.67 9.50
N GLU A 421 24.94 -10.69 8.66
CA GLU A 421 23.99 -10.02 7.76
C GLU A 421 23.41 -11.01 6.73
N ASP A 422 24.28 -11.78 6.06
CA ASP A 422 23.88 -12.76 5.06
C ASP A 422 22.97 -13.85 5.67
N THR A 423 23.29 -14.30 6.87
CA THR A 423 22.48 -15.29 7.59
C THR A 423 21.12 -14.71 7.95
N ALA A 424 21.06 -13.47 8.47
CA ALA A 424 19.80 -12.81 8.77
C ALA A 424 18.94 -12.62 7.50
N GLN A 425 19.58 -12.26 6.39
CA GLN A 425 18.91 -12.11 5.10
C GLN A 425 18.36 -13.44 4.57
N ALA A 426 19.13 -14.53 4.72
CA ALA A 426 18.69 -15.88 4.35
C ALA A 426 17.52 -16.36 5.21
N MET A 427 17.55 -16.10 6.53
CA MET A 427 16.43 -16.38 7.42
C MET A 427 15.17 -15.57 7.06
N LEU A 428 15.32 -14.28 6.73
CA LEU A 428 14.20 -13.45 6.28
C LEU A 428 13.61 -13.95 4.95
N SER A 429 14.45 -14.36 4.00
CA SER A 429 14.02 -14.97 2.75
C SER A 429 13.28 -16.28 3.00
N THR A 430 13.76 -17.13 3.92
CA THR A 430 13.07 -18.36 4.35
C THR A 430 11.68 -18.06 4.93
N VAL A 431 11.56 -16.99 5.73
CA VAL A 431 10.28 -16.59 6.33
C VAL A 431 9.34 -15.98 5.30
N ILE A 432 9.82 -15.07 4.45
CA ILE A 432 8.97 -14.25 3.59
C ILE A 432 8.71 -14.93 2.25
N ASP A 433 9.75 -15.44 1.61
CA ASP A 433 9.68 -15.99 0.25
C ASP A 433 9.28 -17.48 0.27
N GLU A 434 9.77 -18.24 1.24
CA GLU A 434 9.49 -19.68 1.35
C GLU A 434 8.38 -20.02 2.35
N GLU A 435 7.90 -19.03 3.11
CA GLU A 435 6.82 -19.18 4.11
C GLU A 435 7.12 -20.24 5.20
N ARG A 436 8.40 -20.36 5.56
CA ARG A 436 8.95 -21.36 6.48
C ARG A 436 9.46 -20.74 7.78
N ASN A 437 9.50 -21.54 8.85
CA ASN A 437 9.99 -21.13 10.15
C ASN A 437 11.44 -21.62 10.37
N PRO A 438 12.47 -20.75 10.29
CA PRO A 438 13.87 -21.17 10.41
C PRO A 438 14.30 -21.54 11.83
N PHE A 439 13.43 -21.39 12.83
CA PHE A 439 13.70 -21.72 14.24
C PHE A 439 13.22 -23.11 14.66
N LEU A 440 12.71 -23.91 13.71
CA LEU A 440 12.24 -25.28 13.92
C LEU A 440 12.96 -26.22 12.96
N GLU A 441 13.17 -27.45 13.41
CA GLU A 441 13.74 -28.53 12.60
C GLU A 441 12.91 -28.74 11.33
N ASP A 442 13.59 -28.99 10.20
CA ASP A 442 13.03 -29.07 8.84
C ASP A 442 12.34 -27.80 8.31
N ALA A 443 12.42 -26.69 9.05
CA ALA A 443 11.84 -25.40 8.70
C ALA A 443 10.38 -25.51 8.18
N PRO A 444 9.43 -26.05 8.96
CA PRO A 444 8.05 -26.25 8.51
C PRO A 444 7.37 -24.92 8.21
N SER A 445 6.32 -24.98 7.39
CA SER A 445 5.53 -23.78 7.11
C SER A 445 4.83 -23.25 8.37
N TYR A 446 4.90 -21.94 8.58
CA TYR A 446 4.13 -21.28 9.62
C TYR A 446 2.72 -20.89 9.15
N LEU A 447 2.34 -21.10 7.89
CA LEU A 447 0.98 -20.80 7.45
C LEU A 447 -0.01 -21.85 7.95
N PRO A 448 -1.15 -21.45 8.55
CA PRO A 448 -2.13 -22.40 9.11
C PRO A 448 -2.59 -23.50 8.15
N GLU A 449 -2.67 -23.20 6.85
CA GLU A 449 -3.15 -24.11 5.80
C GLU A 449 -2.09 -25.13 5.35
N LYS A 450 -0.81 -24.79 5.48
CA LYS A 450 0.34 -25.63 5.05
C LYS A 450 1.02 -26.34 6.23
N ARG A 451 0.59 -26.06 7.46
CA ARG A 451 1.19 -26.55 8.69
C ARG A 451 0.72 -27.97 9.01
N HIS A 452 1.66 -28.84 9.38
CA HIS A 452 1.31 -30.19 9.84
C HIS A 452 0.65 -30.17 11.23
N PRO A 453 -0.27 -31.11 11.52
CA PRO A 453 -0.85 -31.24 12.86
C PRO A 453 0.24 -31.47 13.91
N GLY A 454 0.23 -30.67 14.98
CA GLY A 454 1.21 -30.77 16.07
C GLY A 454 2.42 -29.85 15.95
N THR A 455 2.59 -29.13 14.83
CA THR A 455 3.63 -28.09 14.74
C THR A 455 3.29 -26.93 15.68
N PRO A 456 4.29 -26.39 16.43
CA PRO A 456 4.10 -25.23 17.29
C PRO A 456 3.44 -24.05 16.57
N THR A 457 2.55 -23.35 17.28
CA THR A 457 1.75 -22.24 16.72
C THR A 457 2.06 -20.91 17.38
N THR A 458 2.72 -20.92 18.54
CA THR A 458 3.08 -19.71 19.30
C THR A 458 4.55 -19.67 19.70
N PHE A 459 5.04 -18.48 20.03
CA PHE A 459 6.42 -18.27 20.48
C PHE A 459 6.82 -19.14 21.68
N GLY A 460 5.94 -19.25 22.69
CA GLY A 460 6.23 -19.98 23.92
C GLY A 460 6.40 -21.49 23.75
N GLN A 461 5.88 -22.05 22.65
CA GLN A 461 6.01 -23.46 22.32
C GLN A 461 7.35 -23.79 21.63
N ILE A 462 8.09 -22.77 21.17
CA ILE A 462 9.40 -22.93 20.54
C ILE A 462 10.48 -22.54 21.56
N PRO A 463 11.30 -23.49 22.06
CA PRO A 463 12.28 -23.23 23.12
C PRO A 463 13.23 -22.06 22.82
N VAL A 464 13.68 -21.95 21.56
CA VAL A 464 14.56 -20.87 21.10
C VAL A 464 13.88 -19.50 21.22
N LEU A 465 12.64 -19.37 20.73
CA LEU A 465 11.90 -18.10 20.78
C LEU A 465 11.52 -17.72 22.21
N LYS A 466 11.14 -18.71 23.04
CA LYS A 466 10.90 -18.49 24.47
C LYS A 466 12.14 -17.95 25.17
N LYS A 467 13.31 -18.55 24.91
CA LYS A 467 14.57 -18.06 25.47
C LYS A 467 14.92 -16.66 24.98
N MET A 468 14.72 -16.34 23.70
CA MET A 468 14.92 -14.98 23.21
C MET A 468 13.95 -13.96 23.83
N LEU A 469 12.71 -14.35 24.14
CA LEU A 469 11.78 -13.50 24.89
C LEU A 469 12.32 -13.18 26.28
N GLU A 470 12.82 -14.19 26.99
CA GLU A 470 13.43 -14.03 28.32
C GLU A 470 14.68 -13.13 28.27
N GLU A 471 15.62 -13.44 27.36
CA GLU A 471 16.84 -12.65 27.14
C GLU A 471 16.52 -11.20 26.77
N SER A 472 15.50 -10.97 25.93
CA SER A 472 15.13 -9.63 25.49
C SER A 472 14.57 -8.72 26.58
N ARG A 473 14.24 -9.29 27.75
CA ARG A 473 13.72 -8.61 28.94
C ARG A 473 14.78 -8.48 30.05
N ASP A 474 15.92 -9.13 29.87
CA ASP A 474 17.02 -9.08 30.83
C ASP A 474 17.71 -7.71 30.81
N GLY A 475 17.99 -7.17 32.00
CA GLY A 475 18.56 -5.83 32.14
C GLY A 475 19.98 -5.71 31.58
N HIS A 476 20.77 -6.79 31.64
CA HIS A 476 22.11 -6.79 31.08
C HIS A 476 22.08 -6.83 29.55
N PHE A 477 21.19 -7.62 28.95
CA PHE A 477 20.98 -7.60 27.49
C PHE A 477 20.53 -6.22 26.99
N LEU A 478 19.55 -5.60 27.65
CA LEU A 478 19.06 -4.26 27.29
C LEU A 478 20.14 -3.17 27.41
N ALA A 479 21.05 -3.30 28.39
CA ALA A 479 22.22 -2.44 28.49
C ALA A 479 23.12 -2.59 27.26
N ARG A 480 23.45 -3.81 26.83
CA ARG A 480 24.28 -4.06 25.63
C ARG A 480 23.63 -3.58 24.33
N VAL A 481 22.30 -3.73 24.20
CA VAL A 481 21.55 -3.16 23.06
C VAL A 481 21.65 -1.63 23.06
N SER A 482 21.56 -1.00 24.24
CA SER A 482 21.70 0.45 24.37
C SER A 482 23.12 0.93 24.08
N ASP A 483 24.14 0.19 24.51
CA ASP A 483 25.55 0.46 24.20
C ASP A 483 25.81 0.39 22.69
N MET A 484 25.27 -0.63 22.03
CA MET A 484 25.38 -0.82 20.58
C MET A 484 24.66 0.28 19.78
N ALA A 485 23.52 0.77 20.28
CA ALA A 485 22.83 1.91 19.67
C ALA A 485 23.56 3.24 19.89
N GLY A 486 24.39 3.32 20.93
CA GLY A 486 25.10 4.53 21.32
C GLY A 486 24.20 5.58 21.99
N PRO A 487 24.76 6.74 22.37
CA PRO A 487 23.99 7.81 22.98
C PRO A 487 22.89 8.30 22.04
N SER A 488 21.78 8.77 22.61
CA SER A 488 20.72 9.41 21.81
C SER A 488 21.34 10.52 20.97
N PRO A 489 21.13 10.54 19.65
CA PRO A 489 21.65 11.57 18.77
C PRO A 489 21.26 12.94 19.31
N ARG A 490 22.22 13.86 19.37
CA ARG A 490 21.99 15.26 19.77
C ARG A 490 21.88 16.11 18.50
N VAL A 491 21.24 17.27 18.62
CA VAL A 491 21.26 18.27 17.55
C VAL A 491 22.61 18.96 17.63
N GLU A 492 23.52 18.56 16.76
CA GLU A 492 24.89 19.10 16.70
C GLU A 492 24.99 20.30 15.74
N ASP A 493 24.08 20.37 14.78
CA ASP A 493 24.06 21.37 13.71
C ASP A 493 22.62 21.91 13.56
N PRO A 494 22.36 23.19 13.86
CA PRO A 494 21.03 23.80 13.78
C PRO A 494 20.65 24.23 12.35
N THR A 495 21.41 23.81 11.34
CA THR A 495 21.01 23.94 9.93
C THR A 495 19.99 22.88 9.53
N GLU A 496 19.29 23.11 8.43
CA GLU A 496 18.28 22.18 7.90
C GLU A 496 18.89 20.80 7.54
N GLU A 497 20.15 20.76 7.07
CA GLU A 497 20.93 19.53 6.85
C GLU A 497 21.34 18.84 8.17
N GLY A 498 21.63 19.63 9.20
CA GLY A 498 21.90 19.15 10.55
C GLY A 498 20.68 18.51 11.19
N PHE A 499 19.49 19.10 11.03
CA PHE A 499 18.22 18.53 11.49
C PHE A 499 17.84 17.27 10.70
N SER A 500 18.01 17.25 9.38
CA SER A 500 17.75 16.06 8.57
C SER A 500 18.64 14.88 8.98
N ARG A 501 19.96 15.12 9.14
CA ARG A 501 20.90 14.11 9.69
C ARG A 501 20.50 13.69 11.10
N HIS A 502 20.10 14.62 11.95
CA HIS A 502 19.60 14.33 13.29
C HIS A 502 18.37 13.42 13.25
N TYR A 503 17.37 13.68 12.40
CA TYR A 503 16.18 12.84 12.29
C TYR A 503 16.50 11.43 11.78
N THR A 504 17.36 11.29 10.76
CA THR A 504 17.84 9.98 10.29
C THR A 504 18.59 9.24 11.39
N ASN A 505 19.49 9.93 12.11
CA ASN A 505 20.22 9.35 13.22
C ASN A 505 19.27 8.92 14.34
N VAL A 506 18.25 9.71 14.68
CA VAL A 506 17.24 9.37 15.69
C VAL A 506 16.40 8.18 15.25
N SER A 507 16.02 8.10 13.97
CA SER A 507 15.27 6.97 13.44
C SER A 507 16.09 5.68 13.47
N ASN A 508 17.34 5.72 13.00
CA ASN A 508 18.25 4.58 13.03
C ASN A 508 18.55 4.15 14.48
N TRP A 509 18.75 5.12 15.38
CA TRP A 509 18.92 4.86 16.81
C TRP A 509 17.70 4.18 17.42
N LYS A 510 16.48 4.65 17.12
CA LYS A 510 15.23 4.01 17.59
C LYS A 510 15.06 2.60 17.00
N ALA A 511 15.38 2.40 15.73
CA ALA A 511 15.31 1.09 15.08
C ALA A 511 16.27 0.11 15.75
N GLN A 512 17.53 0.51 15.98
CA GLN A 512 18.53 -0.31 16.67
C GLN A 512 18.12 -0.62 18.11
N LYS A 513 17.63 0.39 18.85
CA LYS A 513 17.19 0.25 20.24
C LYS A 513 15.96 -0.66 20.39
N SER A 514 15.14 -0.78 19.35
CA SER A 514 13.93 -1.62 19.34
C SER A 514 14.14 -2.93 18.58
N ALA A 515 15.37 -3.30 18.20
CA ALA A 515 15.71 -4.53 17.48
C ALA A 515 15.75 -5.77 18.40
N HIS A 516 14.77 -5.93 19.29
CA HIS A 516 14.63 -7.06 20.20
C HIS A 516 13.13 -7.38 20.44
N LEU A 517 12.82 -8.48 21.15
CA LEU A 517 11.43 -8.89 21.42
C LEU A 517 10.82 -8.27 22.68
N GLY A 518 11.63 -7.67 23.55
CA GLY A 518 11.22 -7.15 24.87
C GLY A 518 10.62 -5.75 24.83
N ILE A 519 10.03 -5.36 23.70
CA ILE A 519 9.46 -4.02 23.51
C ILE A 519 8.08 -3.96 24.17
N VAL A 520 7.80 -2.82 24.81
CA VAL A 520 6.49 -2.53 25.42
C VAL A 520 5.72 -1.50 24.60
N ASP A 521 4.40 -1.60 24.60
CA ASP A 521 3.51 -0.62 24.00
C ASP A 521 3.29 0.62 24.91
N HIS A 522 2.40 1.52 24.47
CA HIS A 522 2.05 2.74 25.20
C HIS A 522 1.33 2.49 26.54
N LEU A 523 0.84 1.27 26.77
CA LEU A 523 0.20 0.82 28.01
C LEU A 523 1.18 0.07 28.92
N GLY A 524 2.45 -0.05 28.53
CA GLY A 524 3.49 -0.78 29.26
C GLY A 524 3.37 -2.30 29.11
N GLN A 525 2.59 -2.79 28.16
CA GLN A 525 2.42 -4.23 27.90
C GLN A 525 3.43 -4.72 26.87
N PHE A 526 3.96 -5.93 27.05
CA PHE A 526 4.88 -6.52 26.07
C PHE A 526 4.18 -6.80 24.74
N VAL A 527 4.72 -6.24 23.66
CA VAL A 527 4.22 -6.44 22.29
C VAL A 527 4.36 -7.90 21.87
N TYR A 528 5.45 -8.56 22.30
CA TYR A 528 5.70 -9.98 22.05
C TYR A 528 5.72 -10.76 23.37
N HIS A 529 5.00 -11.89 23.38
CA HIS A 529 4.83 -12.74 24.56
C HIS A 529 4.70 -14.22 24.13
N GLU A 530 4.66 -15.14 25.08
CA GLU A 530 4.62 -16.59 24.80
C GLU A 530 3.40 -17.03 23.96
N GLY A 531 2.31 -16.25 24.00
CA GLY A 531 1.09 -16.47 23.23
C GLY A 531 1.08 -15.82 21.83
N SER A 532 2.13 -15.09 21.45
CA SER A 532 2.24 -14.48 20.12
C SER A 532 2.22 -15.56 19.05
N GLN A 533 1.32 -15.42 18.08
CA GLN A 533 1.16 -16.35 16.97
C GLN A 533 2.37 -16.29 16.03
N LEU A 534 2.69 -17.41 15.41
CA LEU A 534 3.75 -17.50 14.40
C LEU A 534 3.19 -17.07 13.03
N ASP A 535 3.63 -15.90 12.58
CA ASP A 535 3.34 -15.34 11.27
C ASP A 535 4.60 -14.63 10.72
N ALA A 536 4.51 -14.11 9.50
CA ALA A 536 5.63 -13.45 8.83
C ALA A 536 6.21 -12.28 9.66
N ALA A 537 5.35 -11.48 10.32
CA ALA A 537 5.76 -10.30 11.05
C ALA A 537 6.43 -10.65 12.38
N THR A 538 5.87 -11.62 13.13
CA THR A 538 6.45 -12.07 14.40
C THR A 538 7.76 -12.80 14.15
N LEU A 539 7.83 -13.67 13.14
CA LEU A 539 9.08 -14.37 12.78
C LEU A 539 10.14 -13.41 12.26
N ALA A 540 9.80 -12.43 11.41
CA ALA A 540 10.75 -11.42 10.98
C ALA A 540 11.34 -10.63 12.17
N LYS A 541 10.52 -10.35 13.20
CA LYS A 541 11.02 -9.72 14.42
C LYS A 541 11.95 -10.66 15.21
N ALA A 542 11.63 -11.95 15.27
CA ALA A 542 12.50 -12.94 15.89
C ALA A 542 13.86 -13.04 15.17
N VAL A 543 13.90 -12.93 13.84
CA VAL A 543 15.16 -12.84 13.06
C VAL A 543 15.95 -11.59 13.44
N GLN A 544 15.30 -10.44 13.60
CA GLN A 544 15.97 -9.21 14.04
C GLN A 544 16.53 -9.34 15.46
N MET A 545 15.79 -9.95 16.38
CA MET A 545 16.30 -10.26 17.73
C MET A 545 17.52 -11.19 17.68
N TRP A 546 17.49 -12.24 16.85
CA TRP A 546 18.63 -13.13 16.65
C TRP A 546 19.85 -12.36 16.13
N LYS A 547 19.67 -11.51 15.11
CA LYS A 547 20.75 -10.67 14.54
C LYS A 547 21.38 -9.77 15.60
N THR A 548 20.56 -9.11 16.41
CA THR A 548 21.01 -8.27 17.53
C THR A 548 21.87 -9.05 18.53
N ARG A 549 21.49 -10.30 18.86
CA ARG A 549 22.30 -11.17 19.74
C ARG A 549 23.66 -11.47 19.16
N GLU A 550 23.73 -11.85 17.89
CA GLU A 550 25.00 -12.19 17.24
C GLU A 550 25.90 -10.96 17.05
N LEU A 551 25.33 -9.78 16.80
CA LEU A 551 26.09 -8.52 16.78
C LEU A 551 26.70 -8.20 18.14
N ILE A 552 25.95 -8.38 19.23
CA ILE A 552 26.46 -8.20 20.60
C ILE A 552 27.64 -9.15 20.86
N VAL A 553 27.49 -10.43 20.52
CA VAL A 553 28.56 -11.42 20.74
C VAL A 553 29.76 -11.19 19.81
N ASN A 554 29.55 -10.71 18.59
CA ASN A 554 30.64 -10.34 17.69
C ASN A 554 31.45 -9.13 18.22
N ALA A 555 30.78 -8.18 18.89
CA ALA A 555 31.45 -7.07 19.56
C ALA A 555 32.10 -7.47 20.90
N HIS A 556 31.51 -8.45 21.60
CA HIS A 556 31.89 -8.90 22.95
C HIS A 556 31.88 -10.44 23.03
N PRO A 557 32.95 -11.13 22.59
CA PRO A 557 32.97 -12.59 22.50
C PRO A 557 32.66 -13.34 23.81
N GLU A 558 32.96 -12.72 24.96
CA GLU A 558 32.64 -13.22 26.29
C GLU A 558 31.13 -13.38 26.55
N GLU A 559 30.28 -12.64 25.83
CA GLU A 559 28.83 -12.72 25.94
C GLU A 559 28.27 -14.05 25.41
N ARG A 560 29.06 -14.83 24.65
CA ARG A 560 28.64 -16.15 24.14
C ARG A 560 28.22 -17.12 25.25
N ALA A 561 28.80 -16.99 26.45
CA ALA A 561 28.42 -17.80 27.61
C ALA A 561 26.98 -17.51 28.09
N ARG A 562 26.48 -16.28 27.88
CA ARG A 562 25.13 -15.83 28.25
C ARG A 562 24.15 -15.91 27.10
N LEU A 563 24.63 -15.69 25.87
CA LEU A 563 23.87 -15.75 24.62
C LEU A 563 24.37 -16.92 23.75
N PRO A 564 24.01 -18.17 24.09
CA PRO A 564 24.45 -19.31 23.31
C PRO A 564 23.86 -19.27 21.90
N SER A 565 24.60 -19.81 20.94
CA SER A 565 24.12 -19.96 19.57
C SER A 565 22.92 -20.90 19.50
N PHE A 566 22.03 -20.62 18.56
CA PHE A 566 20.92 -21.51 18.24
C PHE A 566 21.17 -22.23 16.94
N THR A 567 20.65 -23.45 16.82
CA THR A 567 20.56 -24.14 15.54
C THR A 567 19.51 -23.42 14.68
N LEU A 568 19.88 -23.12 13.45
CA LEU A 568 19.02 -22.49 12.45
C LEU A 568 18.79 -23.48 11.32
N HIS A 569 17.57 -23.50 10.80
CA HIS A 569 17.18 -24.38 9.71
C HIS A 569 16.85 -23.51 8.49
N ILE A 570 17.87 -23.26 7.67
CA ILE A 570 17.77 -22.50 6.42
C ILE A 570 17.88 -23.51 5.27
N PRO A 571 16.85 -23.69 4.44
CA PRO A 571 16.90 -24.60 3.31
C PRO A 571 18.06 -24.25 2.36
N GLU A 572 18.81 -25.26 1.91
CA GLU A 572 19.83 -25.05 0.88
C GLU A 572 19.13 -24.65 -0.42
N ARG A 573 19.54 -23.52 -1.01
CA ARG A 573 19.11 -23.16 -2.36
C ARG A 573 19.68 -24.19 -3.32
N VAL A 574 18.83 -25.09 -3.82
CA VAL A 574 19.17 -25.91 -4.98
C VAL A 574 19.37 -24.95 -6.14
N SER A 575 20.62 -24.76 -6.54
CA SER A 575 20.96 -24.17 -7.82
C SER A 575 20.44 -25.11 -8.90
N ASP A 576 19.42 -24.67 -9.65
CA ASP A 576 19.04 -25.27 -10.92
C ASP A 576 20.19 -25.06 -11.91
N ASP A 577 21.19 -25.93 -11.86
CA ASP A 577 22.05 -26.25 -13.00
C ASP A 577 21.58 -27.61 -13.53
N SER A 578 21.05 -27.57 -14.75
CA SER A 578 20.66 -28.74 -15.51
C SER A 578 21.89 -29.55 -15.93
N ASP A 579 21.68 -30.85 -16.17
CA ASP A 579 22.58 -31.81 -16.84
C ASP A 579 23.59 -32.58 -15.98
N SER A 580 23.12 -33.71 -15.43
CA SER A 580 23.75 -35.01 -15.71
C SER A 580 22.84 -36.17 -15.33
N GLU A 581 22.20 -36.76 -16.35
CA GLU A 581 21.75 -38.15 -16.30
C GLU A 581 22.96 -39.10 -16.19
N GLN A 582 22.69 -40.29 -15.62
CA GLN A 582 23.51 -41.51 -15.57
C GLN A 582 24.56 -41.58 -14.46
N GLN A 583 24.30 -42.36 -13.40
CA GLN A 583 24.41 -43.82 -13.40
C GLN A 583 23.94 -44.44 -12.07
N THR A 584 23.27 -45.58 -12.24
CA THR A 584 22.81 -46.57 -11.28
C THR A 584 23.87 -47.03 -10.26
N THR A 585 23.48 -47.34 -9.03
CA THR A 585 23.36 -48.74 -8.55
C THR A 585 22.81 -48.82 -7.12
N SER A 586 21.93 -49.80 -6.95
CA SER A 586 21.44 -50.39 -5.70
C SER A 586 22.54 -50.67 -4.66
N GLU A 587 22.23 -50.52 -3.37
CA GLU A 587 22.33 -51.67 -2.47
C GLU A 587 21.55 -51.52 -1.16
N HIS A 588 21.08 -52.68 -0.73
CA HIS A 588 20.22 -53.00 0.38
C HIS A 588 20.82 -52.73 1.77
N SER A 589 19.92 -52.44 2.71
CA SER A 589 19.84 -53.07 4.05
C SER A 589 21.12 -53.18 4.90
N ARG A 590 21.13 -52.51 6.05
CA ARG A 590 21.26 -53.20 7.36
C ARG A 590 21.12 -52.26 8.55
N GLN A 591 20.32 -52.76 9.49
CA GLN A 591 20.28 -52.39 10.90
C GLN A 591 21.69 -52.23 11.51
N ARG A 592 21.87 -51.18 12.32
CA ARG A 592 22.11 -51.30 13.77
C ARG A 592 21.98 -49.96 14.46
#